data_AF-A0A925IXV4-F1
#
_entry.id   AF-A0A925IXV4-F1
#
_cell.length_a   1.000
_cell.length_b   1.000
_cell.length_c   1.000
_cell.angle_alpha   90.00
_cell.angle_beta   90.00
_cell.angle_gamma   90.00
#
_symmetry.space_group_name_H-M   'P 1'
#
loop_
_entity.id
_entity.type
_entity.pdbx_description
1 polymer ?
#
loop_
_entity_poly.entity_id
_entity_poly.type
_entity_poly.pdbx_seq_one_letter_code
_entity_poly.pdbx_strand_id
1 'polypeptide(L)'
;MNRLFFLSLLLAAGLLACTVGGLWGGEKIGYNDQIRPIFNKKCIVCHGGVKKSGGFSLLFREEALGKTKSGKPAIVPGDADDSELVNRLQHHDPEFRMPLDAPPLSETEISLVKRWIDQGAEWEEPWSYRPPDRTLSPPDVGKGWARNGVDRFVFQKLATDSLKPAPQAHRATLLRRVSLDLTGLPPTPAEAAVFLKDTSPNAYEKAVDRLLASPAFGERWAAMWLDLARYADSKGYEKDVARSIWKYRDWVIDAFNRDMPFDQFTVEQLAGDLLPTPTENQLIATAFHRNTMANDEGGTVDEEFRNAALVDRVGTTWEVWQGTTMACV
;
A
#
# COMPACT_ATOMS: atom_id res chain seq x y z
N MET A 1 1.56 -15.49 -71.53
CA MET A 1 0.79 -15.91 -70.33
C MET A 1 1.61 -15.55 -69.11
N ASN A 2 1.13 -14.57 -68.36
CA ASN A 2 1.95 -13.50 -67.77
C ASN A 2 2.54 -13.82 -66.39
N ARG A 3 3.86 -13.69 -66.27
CA ARG A 3 4.63 -13.66 -65.01
C ARG A 3 4.12 -12.59 -64.01
N LEU A 4 3.43 -11.57 -64.49
CA LEU A 4 2.77 -10.54 -63.66
C LEU A 4 1.60 -11.06 -62.83
N PHE A 5 0.96 -12.17 -63.21
CA PHE A 5 -0.18 -12.73 -62.47
C PHE A 5 0.25 -13.59 -61.27
N PHE A 6 1.46 -14.17 -61.32
CA PHE A 6 2.01 -14.96 -60.21
C PHE A 6 2.66 -14.07 -59.13
N LEU A 7 3.25 -12.93 -59.50
CA LEU A 7 3.79 -11.98 -58.53
C LEU A 7 2.69 -11.29 -57.71
N SER A 8 1.53 -11.01 -58.31
CA SER A 8 0.40 -10.40 -57.60
C SER A 8 -0.26 -11.34 -56.60
N LEU A 9 -0.30 -12.65 -56.87
CA LEU A 9 -0.81 -13.65 -55.91
C LEU A 9 0.13 -13.87 -54.71
N LEU A 10 1.45 -13.82 -54.92
CA LEU A 10 2.43 -13.96 -53.83
C LEU A 10 2.49 -12.71 -52.92
N LEU A 11 2.31 -11.52 -53.48
CA LEU A 11 2.18 -10.28 -52.69
C LEU A 11 0.86 -10.22 -51.92
N ALA A 12 -0.25 -10.72 -52.47
CA ALA A 12 -1.53 -10.79 -51.77
C ALA A 12 -1.51 -11.82 -50.62
N ALA A 13 -0.81 -12.95 -50.77
CA ALA A 13 -0.62 -13.93 -49.70
C ALA A 13 0.33 -13.43 -48.59
N GLY A 14 1.36 -12.65 -48.95
CA GLY A 14 2.26 -12.00 -47.97
C GLY A 14 1.59 -10.87 -47.18
N LEU A 15 0.67 -10.12 -47.79
CA LEU A 15 -0.09 -9.05 -47.14
C LEU A 15 -1.27 -9.57 -46.28
N LEU A 16 -1.79 -10.78 -46.55
CA LEU A 16 -2.75 -11.42 -45.64
C LEU A 16 -2.08 -12.14 -44.45
N ALA A 17 -0.81 -12.54 -44.55
CA ALA A 17 -0.11 -13.18 -43.44
C ALA A 17 0.39 -12.20 -42.36
N CYS A 18 0.53 -10.91 -42.69
CA CYS A 18 0.99 -9.89 -41.73
C CYS A 18 -0.11 -9.14 -40.99
N THR A 19 -1.40 -9.39 -41.28
CA THR A 19 -2.53 -8.71 -40.60
C THR A 19 -3.23 -9.56 -39.54
N VAL A 20 -2.85 -10.83 -39.36
CA VAL A 20 -3.50 -11.75 -38.40
C VAL A 20 -2.70 -11.89 -37.09
N GLY A 21 -1.46 -11.39 -37.01
CA GLY A 21 -0.62 -11.46 -35.80
C GLY A 21 -0.99 -10.48 -34.68
N GLY A 22 -1.97 -9.59 -34.87
CA GLY A 22 -2.29 -8.51 -33.93
C GLY A 22 -3.52 -8.71 -33.04
N LEU A 23 -4.22 -9.84 -33.14
CA LEU A 23 -5.54 -10.01 -32.50
C LEU A 23 -5.57 -11.04 -31.36
N TRP A 24 -4.42 -11.55 -30.92
CA TRP A 24 -4.30 -12.49 -29.79
C TRP A 24 -3.58 -11.87 -28.59
N GLY A 25 -3.55 -10.54 -28.50
CA GLY A 25 -3.17 -9.84 -27.28
C GLY A 25 -4.37 -9.74 -26.35
N GLY A 26 -4.74 -10.82 -25.67
CA GLY A 26 -5.66 -10.73 -24.54
C GLY A 26 -5.12 -9.72 -23.52
N GLU A 27 -6.02 -9.07 -22.76
CA GLU A 27 -5.65 -8.14 -21.71
C GLU A 27 -4.53 -8.73 -20.83
N LYS A 28 -3.46 -7.96 -20.60
CA LYS A 28 -2.33 -8.39 -19.78
C LYS A 28 -2.83 -8.61 -18.36
N ILE A 29 -2.58 -9.79 -17.81
CA ILE A 29 -2.99 -10.13 -16.45
C ILE A 29 -1.97 -9.55 -15.47
N GLY A 30 -2.42 -8.61 -14.64
CA GLY A 30 -1.60 -8.02 -13.59
C GLY A 30 -1.44 -8.97 -12.41
N TYR A 31 -0.20 -9.25 -12.01
CA TYR A 31 0.06 -10.17 -10.90
C TYR A 31 -0.47 -9.60 -9.58
N ASN A 32 -0.21 -8.33 -9.27
CA ASN A 32 -0.61 -7.74 -7.99
C ASN A 32 -2.12 -7.59 -7.82
N ASP A 33 -2.83 -7.23 -8.88
CA ASP A 33 -4.24 -6.87 -8.80
C ASP A 33 -5.16 -8.09 -8.99
N GLN A 34 -4.72 -9.09 -9.76
CA GLN A 34 -5.56 -10.23 -10.15
C GLN A 34 -5.08 -11.58 -9.60
N ILE A 35 -3.77 -11.82 -9.52
CA ILE A 35 -3.22 -13.16 -9.17
C ILE A 35 -2.85 -13.26 -7.69
N ARG A 36 -2.07 -12.31 -7.17
CA ARG A 36 -1.62 -12.24 -5.78
C ARG A 36 -2.79 -12.32 -4.79
N PRO A 37 -3.97 -11.68 -5.00
CA PRO A 37 -5.10 -11.82 -4.09
C PRO A 37 -5.66 -13.26 -4.04
N ILE A 38 -5.67 -13.98 -5.17
CA ILE A 38 -6.07 -15.39 -5.24
C ILE A 38 -5.10 -16.24 -4.42
N PHE A 39 -3.79 -16.08 -4.66
CA PHE A 39 -2.76 -16.84 -3.97
C PHE A 39 -2.73 -16.57 -2.46
N ASN A 40 -2.81 -15.30 -2.06
CA ASN A 40 -2.85 -14.91 -0.65
C ASN A 40 -4.06 -15.52 0.07
N LYS A 41 -5.23 -15.48 -0.57
CA LYS A 41 -6.49 -15.94 0.05
C LYS A 41 -6.62 -17.46 0.07
N LYS A 42 -6.14 -18.16 -0.96
CA LYS A 42 -6.48 -19.58 -1.17
C LYS A 42 -5.28 -20.53 -1.12
N CYS A 43 -4.04 -20.04 -1.14
CA CYS A 43 -2.87 -20.88 -1.33
C CYS A 43 -1.80 -20.73 -0.24
N ILE A 44 -1.47 -19.50 0.17
CA ILE A 44 -0.30 -19.22 1.03
C ILE A 44 -0.38 -19.90 2.41
N VAL A 45 -1.58 -20.13 2.95
CA VAL A 45 -1.75 -20.84 4.23
C VAL A 45 -1.10 -22.23 4.22
N CYS A 46 -1.11 -22.92 3.08
CA CYS A 46 -0.50 -24.25 2.91
C CYS A 46 0.82 -24.21 2.13
N HIS A 47 0.93 -23.31 1.15
CA HIS A 47 2.06 -23.17 0.25
C HIS A 47 2.85 -21.90 0.54
N GLY A 48 3.08 -21.62 1.81
CA GLY A 48 3.87 -20.49 2.26
C GLY A 48 4.54 -20.77 3.60
N GLY A 49 5.38 -19.81 4.02
CA GLY A 49 6.14 -19.85 5.25
C GLY A 49 6.95 -21.14 5.39
N VAL A 50 6.86 -21.76 6.56
CA VAL A 50 7.53 -23.03 6.87
C VAL A 50 6.79 -24.27 6.37
N LYS A 51 5.48 -24.17 6.08
CA LYS A 51 4.64 -25.34 5.78
C LYS A 51 4.95 -25.96 4.43
N LYS A 52 5.10 -25.12 3.39
CA LYS A 52 5.50 -25.49 2.02
C LYS A 52 4.95 -26.85 1.57
N SER A 53 3.63 -27.06 1.72
CA SER A 53 2.97 -28.33 1.40
C SER A 53 3.32 -28.77 -0.03
N GLY A 54 3.63 -30.05 -0.20
CA GLY A 54 4.07 -30.56 -1.51
C GLY A 54 5.46 -30.11 -1.94
N GLY A 55 6.28 -29.56 -1.03
CA GLY A 55 7.60 -29.01 -1.35
C GLY A 55 7.52 -27.74 -2.20
N PHE A 56 6.41 -27.03 -2.14
CA PHE A 56 6.06 -25.89 -2.99
C PHE A 56 5.68 -24.68 -2.14
N SER A 57 6.12 -23.50 -2.58
CA SER A 57 5.87 -22.22 -1.92
C SER A 57 5.59 -21.13 -2.94
N LEU A 58 4.60 -20.30 -2.65
CA LEU A 58 4.20 -19.12 -3.43
C LEU A 58 4.69 -17.81 -2.82
N LEU A 59 5.49 -17.86 -1.75
CA LEU A 59 6.01 -16.64 -1.12
C LEU A 59 7.03 -15.91 -2.00
N PHE A 60 7.94 -16.67 -2.60
CA PHE A 60 9.02 -16.16 -3.43
C PHE A 60 8.92 -16.76 -4.82
N ARG A 61 9.23 -15.94 -5.83
CA ARG A 61 9.16 -16.33 -7.24
C ARG A 61 10.00 -17.57 -7.52
N GLU A 62 11.21 -17.60 -6.98
CA GLU A 62 12.20 -18.66 -7.21
C GLU A 62 11.67 -20.00 -6.71
N GLU A 63 10.98 -20.01 -5.58
CA GLU A 63 10.34 -21.20 -5.03
C GLU A 63 9.09 -21.60 -5.83
N ALA A 64 8.34 -20.61 -6.30
CA ALA A 64 7.12 -20.82 -7.07
C ALA A 64 7.40 -21.42 -8.47
N LEU A 65 8.56 -21.14 -9.04
CA LEU A 65 9.03 -21.74 -10.30
C LEU A 65 9.77 -23.07 -10.10
N GLY A 66 10.03 -23.44 -8.84
CA GLY A 66 10.78 -24.63 -8.48
C GLY A 66 10.02 -25.93 -8.75
N LYS A 67 10.76 -27.05 -8.64
CA LYS A 67 10.17 -28.39 -8.69
C LYS A 67 9.40 -28.67 -7.39
N THR A 68 8.21 -29.24 -7.53
CA THR A 68 7.44 -29.75 -6.40
C THR A 68 7.90 -31.17 -6.04
N LYS A 69 7.30 -31.76 -4.99
CA LYS A 69 7.48 -33.18 -4.66
C LYS A 69 7.12 -34.14 -5.80
N SER A 70 6.32 -33.74 -6.79
CA SER A 70 6.05 -34.56 -7.97
C SER A 70 7.22 -34.62 -8.96
N GLY A 71 8.28 -33.84 -8.74
CA GLY A 71 9.44 -33.73 -9.64
C GLY A 71 9.22 -32.77 -10.82
N LYS A 72 7.99 -32.25 -10.99
CA LYS A 72 7.64 -31.26 -12.00
C LYS A 72 7.70 -29.83 -11.45
N PRO A 73 8.04 -28.82 -12.29
CA PRO A 73 7.91 -27.41 -11.92
C PRO A 73 6.46 -27.07 -11.56
N ALA A 74 6.26 -26.25 -10.52
CA ALA A 74 4.92 -25.82 -10.15
C ALA A 74 4.34 -24.85 -11.20
N ILE A 75 5.15 -23.91 -11.66
CA ILE A 75 4.80 -22.93 -12.70
C ILE A 75 5.87 -23.00 -13.79
N VAL A 76 5.42 -23.20 -15.02
CA VAL A 76 6.24 -23.14 -16.24
C VAL A 76 5.83 -21.87 -16.99
N PRO A 77 6.62 -20.79 -16.92
CA PRO A 77 6.32 -19.55 -17.62
C PRO A 77 6.10 -19.77 -19.12
N GLY A 78 4.95 -19.34 -19.63
CA GLY A 78 4.55 -19.50 -21.03
C GLY A 78 3.85 -20.82 -21.36
N ASP A 79 3.72 -21.74 -20.40
CA ASP A 79 3.05 -23.04 -20.60
C ASP A 79 2.23 -23.43 -19.37
N ALA A 80 0.97 -23.00 -19.35
CA ALA A 80 0.09 -23.31 -18.25
C ALA A 80 -0.34 -24.79 -18.23
N ASP A 81 -0.29 -25.51 -19.36
CA ASP A 81 -0.71 -26.92 -19.43
C ASP A 81 0.37 -27.85 -18.85
N ASP A 82 1.66 -27.52 -19.00
CA ASP A 82 2.77 -28.25 -18.35
C ASP A 82 3.01 -27.82 -16.89
N SER A 83 2.34 -26.76 -16.44
CA SER A 83 2.45 -26.28 -15.05
C SER A 83 1.69 -27.17 -14.07
N GLU A 84 2.40 -27.79 -13.12
CA GLU A 84 1.78 -28.66 -12.10
C GLU A 84 0.72 -27.90 -11.27
N LEU A 85 0.89 -26.60 -11.03
CA LEU A 85 -0.08 -25.76 -10.35
C LEU A 85 -1.46 -25.83 -11.02
N VAL A 86 -1.53 -25.65 -12.34
CA VAL A 86 -2.79 -25.66 -13.09
C VAL A 86 -3.41 -27.05 -13.09
N ASN A 87 -2.59 -28.09 -13.28
CA ASN A 87 -3.03 -29.48 -13.20
C ASN A 87 -3.67 -29.81 -11.83
N ARG A 88 -3.14 -29.26 -10.73
CA ARG A 88 -3.73 -29.41 -9.39
C ARG A 88 -5.01 -28.61 -9.20
N LEU A 89 -5.13 -27.42 -9.80
CA LEU A 89 -6.34 -26.61 -9.71
C LEU A 89 -7.53 -27.28 -10.44
N GLN A 90 -7.25 -28.01 -11.52
CA GLN A 90 -8.27 -28.63 -12.39
C GLN A 90 -8.49 -30.12 -12.11
N HIS A 91 -7.79 -30.71 -11.13
CA HIS A 91 -7.88 -32.14 -10.86
C HIS A 91 -9.30 -32.56 -10.43
N HIS A 92 -9.81 -33.65 -11.00
CA HIS A 92 -11.16 -34.13 -10.71
C HIS A 92 -11.28 -34.82 -9.34
N ASP A 93 -10.22 -35.50 -8.91
CA ASP A 93 -10.14 -36.13 -7.59
C ASP A 93 -9.87 -35.08 -6.50
N PRO A 94 -10.76 -34.91 -5.51
CA PRO A 94 -10.56 -33.99 -4.39
C PRO A 94 -9.29 -34.23 -3.57
N GLU A 95 -8.76 -35.46 -3.51
CA GLU A 95 -7.53 -35.77 -2.76
C GLU A 95 -6.29 -35.15 -3.41
N PHE A 96 -6.35 -34.91 -4.72
CA PHE A 96 -5.25 -34.33 -5.49
C PHE A 96 -5.52 -32.89 -5.94
N ARG A 97 -6.78 -32.43 -5.86
CA ARG A 97 -7.20 -31.08 -6.22
C ARG A 97 -6.75 -30.07 -5.18
N MET A 98 -6.30 -28.91 -5.63
CA MET A 98 -6.00 -27.77 -4.77
C MET A 98 -7.05 -26.66 -4.89
N PRO A 99 -7.37 -25.96 -3.79
CA PRO A 99 -6.86 -26.19 -2.44
C PRO A 99 -7.51 -27.43 -1.79
N LEU A 100 -6.70 -28.21 -1.06
CA LEU A 100 -7.14 -29.41 -0.35
C LEU A 100 -8.10 -29.04 0.80
N ASP A 101 -9.13 -29.86 1.00
CA ASP A 101 -10.17 -29.67 2.05
C ASP A 101 -10.85 -28.29 2.01
N ALA A 102 -10.83 -27.62 0.86
CA ALA A 102 -11.45 -26.33 0.65
C ALA A 102 -12.26 -26.28 -0.67
N PRO A 103 -13.17 -25.31 -0.81
CA PRO A 103 -13.88 -25.08 -2.06
C PRO A 103 -12.90 -24.87 -3.23
N PRO A 104 -13.21 -25.38 -4.43
CA PRO A 104 -12.40 -25.13 -5.61
C PRO A 104 -12.31 -23.63 -5.93
N LEU A 105 -11.27 -23.27 -6.68
CA LEU A 105 -11.27 -21.98 -7.37
C LEU A 105 -12.43 -21.97 -8.38
N SER A 106 -13.01 -20.79 -8.58
CA SER A 106 -13.96 -20.58 -9.67
C SER A 106 -13.27 -20.73 -11.02
N GLU A 107 -14.04 -21.05 -12.06
CA GLU A 107 -13.52 -21.16 -13.43
C GLU A 107 -12.82 -19.86 -13.88
N THR A 108 -13.34 -18.70 -13.46
CA THR A 108 -12.73 -17.39 -13.72
C THR A 108 -11.36 -17.25 -13.08
N GLU A 109 -11.20 -17.66 -11.82
CA GLU A 109 -9.89 -17.60 -11.13
C GLU A 109 -8.89 -18.58 -11.75
N ILE A 110 -9.32 -19.80 -12.09
CA ILE A 110 -8.47 -20.77 -12.79
C ILE A 110 -8.04 -20.22 -14.16
N SER A 111 -8.96 -19.63 -14.91
CA SER A 111 -8.67 -18.99 -16.20
C SER A 111 -7.71 -17.81 -16.07
N LEU A 112 -7.81 -17.01 -15.01
CA LEU A 112 -6.87 -15.93 -14.73
C LEU A 112 -5.46 -16.46 -14.47
N VAL A 113 -5.33 -17.47 -13.60
CA VAL A 113 -4.03 -18.10 -13.31
C VAL A 113 -3.45 -18.71 -14.58
N LYS A 114 -4.26 -19.44 -15.37
CA LYS A 114 -3.82 -20.04 -16.64
C LYS A 114 -3.28 -18.98 -17.60
N ARG A 115 -4.08 -17.94 -17.90
CA ARG A 115 -3.68 -16.86 -18.81
C ARG A 115 -2.45 -16.10 -18.32
N TRP A 116 -2.32 -15.86 -17.02
CA TRP A 116 -1.13 -15.23 -16.46
C TRP A 116 0.13 -16.10 -16.67
N ILE A 117 0.02 -17.41 -16.48
CA ILE A 117 1.14 -18.33 -16.74
C ILE A 117 1.47 -18.35 -18.24
N ASP A 118 0.48 -18.47 -19.12
CA ASP A 118 0.67 -18.45 -20.58
C ASP A 118 1.29 -17.13 -21.07
N GLN A 119 1.03 -16.01 -20.37
CA GLN A 119 1.66 -14.71 -20.62
C GLN A 119 3.10 -14.60 -20.05
N GLY A 120 3.66 -15.69 -19.53
CA GLY A 120 5.04 -15.73 -19.03
C GLY A 120 5.16 -15.62 -17.51
N ALA A 121 4.06 -15.72 -16.76
CA ALA A 121 4.05 -15.69 -15.29
C ALA A 121 4.87 -14.53 -14.69
N GLU A 122 4.69 -13.32 -15.23
CA GLU A 122 5.42 -12.14 -14.76
C GLU A 122 5.11 -11.90 -13.28
N TRP A 123 6.14 -11.93 -12.45
CA TRP A 123 6.01 -11.83 -11.01
C TRP A 123 6.33 -10.40 -10.60
N GLU A 124 5.31 -9.67 -10.16
CA GLU A 124 5.45 -8.25 -9.84
C GLU A 124 5.76 -8.04 -8.37
N GLU A 125 6.69 -7.11 -8.09
CA GLU A 125 6.86 -6.54 -6.76
C GLU A 125 5.56 -5.84 -6.31
N PRO A 126 5.20 -5.86 -5.02
CA PRO A 126 4.02 -5.14 -4.54
C PRO A 126 4.08 -3.67 -4.97
N TRP A 127 2.93 -3.12 -5.37
CA TRP A 127 2.84 -1.76 -5.92
C TRP A 127 3.44 -0.68 -5.01
N SER A 128 3.40 -0.89 -3.69
CA SER A 128 3.95 0.03 -2.68
C SER A 128 5.46 0.19 -2.72
N TYR A 129 6.18 -0.78 -3.30
CA TYR A 129 7.65 -0.76 -3.44
C TYR A 129 8.12 -0.32 -4.82
N ARG A 130 7.19 -0.06 -5.74
CA ARG A 130 7.50 0.41 -7.09
C ARG A 130 7.45 1.93 -7.12
N PRO A 131 8.44 2.60 -7.74
CA PRO A 131 8.36 4.05 -7.93
C PRO A 131 7.11 4.40 -8.76
N PRO A 132 6.41 5.50 -8.44
CA PRO A 132 5.27 5.94 -9.23
C PRO A 132 5.67 6.15 -10.70
N ASP A 133 4.82 5.68 -11.61
CA ASP A 133 5.02 5.89 -13.04
C ASP A 133 4.80 7.37 -13.39
N ARG A 134 5.89 8.07 -13.64
CA ARG A 134 5.88 9.50 -14.01
C ARG A 134 5.38 9.76 -15.43
N THR A 135 5.19 8.72 -16.24
CA THR A 135 4.64 8.82 -17.59
C THR A 135 3.12 8.74 -17.60
N LEU A 136 2.51 8.36 -16.48
CA LEU A 136 1.07 8.24 -16.35
C LEU A 136 0.38 9.60 -16.44
N SER A 137 -0.36 9.83 -17.52
CA SER A 137 -1.20 11.02 -17.70
C SER A 137 -2.63 10.76 -17.21
N PRO A 138 -3.28 11.73 -16.54
CA PRO A 138 -4.69 11.61 -16.18
C PRO A 138 -5.57 11.28 -17.39
N PRO A 139 -6.51 10.32 -17.27
CA PRO A 139 -7.34 9.90 -18.39
C PRO A 139 -8.24 11.06 -18.87
N ASP A 140 -8.55 11.07 -20.17
CA ASP A 140 -9.52 12.02 -20.71
C ASP A 140 -10.94 11.52 -20.46
N VAL A 141 -11.51 11.98 -19.34
CA VAL A 141 -12.87 11.63 -18.91
C VAL A 141 -13.89 12.74 -19.22
N GLY A 142 -13.56 13.65 -20.13
CA GLY A 142 -14.41 14.79 -20.49
C GLY A 142 -14.46 15.89 -19.41
N LYS A 143 -15.33 16.89 -19.64
CA LYS A 143 -15.56 18.00 -18.70
C LYS A 143 -16.72 17.66 -17.77
N GLY A 144 -16.58 17.89 -16.46
CA GLY A 144 -17.62 17.55 -15.49
C GLY A 144 -17.17 17.62 -14.04
N TRP A 145 -17.40 16.54 -13.28
CA TRP A 145 -17.14 16.43 -11.83
C TRP A 145 -15.65 16.54 -11.46
N ALA A 146 -14.75 16.08 -12.34
CA ALA A 146 -13.32 16.04 -12.06
C ALA A 146 -12.68 17.44 -12.08
N ARG A 147 -12.03 17.84 -10.97
CA ARG A 147 -11.37 19.14 -10.78
C ARG A 147 -9.86 19.08 -10.98
N ASN A 148 -9.25 17.93 -10.69
CA ASN A 148 -7.81 17.72 -10.82
C ASN A 148 -7.49 16.38 -11.52
N GLY A 149 -6.20 16.04 -11.63
CA GLY A 149 -5.76 14.79 -12.25
C GLY A 149 -6.21 13.52 -11.50
N VAL A 150 -6.22 13.57 -10.16
CA VAL A 150 -6.66 12.44 -9.31
C VAL A 150 -8.14 12.14 -9.55
N ASP A 151 -8.98 13.16 -9.58
CA ASP A 151 -10.41 13.00 -9.82
C ASP A 151 -10.72 12.31 -11.15
N ARG A 152 -9.86 12.50 -12.17
CA ARG A 152 -10.03 11.86 -13.49
C ARG A 152 -9.80 10.35 -13.41
N PHE A 153 -8.77 9.90 -12.68
CA PHE A 153 -8.55 8.48 -12.43
C PHE A 153 -9.72 7.86 -11.65
N VAL A 154 -10.19 8.55 -10.59
CA VAL A 154 -11.35 8.11 -9.81
C VAL A 154 -12.60 8.01 -10.70
N PHE A 155 -12.85 9.02 -11.55
CA PHE A 155 -14.01 9.02 -12.44
C PHE A 155 -13.96 7.91 -13.48
N GLN A 156 -12.79 7.62 -14.07
CA GLN A 156 -12.62 6.50 -14.99
C GLN A 156 -12.95 5.16 -14.32
N LYS A 157 -12.50 4.97 -13.06
CA LYS A 157 -12.80 3.76 -12.30
C LYS A 157 -14.29 3.64 -11.98
N LEU A 158 -14.92 4.73 -11.52
CA LEU A 158 -16.36 4.75 -11.28
C LEU A 158 -17.16 4.40 -12.54
N ALA A 159 -16.79 4.96 -13.70
CA ALA A 159 -17.44 4.66 -14.96
C ALA A 159 -17.32 3.18 -15.36
N THR A 160 -16.15 2.58 -15.14
CA THR A 160 -15.91 1.15 -15.37
C THR A 160 -16.81 0.28 -14.49
N ASP A 161 -16.99 0.70 -13.24
CA ASP A 161 -17.82 -0.01 -12.26
C ASP A 161 -19.31 0.38 -12.35
N SER A 162 -19.72 1.14 -13.39
CA SER A 162 -21.08 1.67 -13.58
C SER A 162 -21.61 2.50 -12.40
N LEU A 163 -20.72 3.16 -11.66
CA LEU A 163 -20.99 4.05 -10.55
C LEU A 163 -20.95 5.52 -10.99
N LYS A 164 -21.64 6.38 -10.23
CA LYS A 164 -21.64 7.83 -10.42
C LYS A 164 -21.08 8.53 -9.18
N PRO A 165 -20.37 9.65 -9.33
CA PRO A 165 -19.91 10.42 -8.19
C PRO A 165 -21.07 10.91 -7.32
N ALA A 166 -20.86 10.91 -6.00
CA ALA A 166 -21.84 11.44 -5.06
C ALA A 166 -21.95 12.98 -5.20
N PRO A 167 -23.14 13.56 -4.98
CA PRO A 167 -23.29 15.01 -4.96
C PRO A 167 -22.48 15.62 -3.82
N GLN A 168 -22.01 16.86 -4.02
CA GLN A 168 -21.32 17.60 -2.98
C GLN A 168 -22.23 17.81 -1.76
N ALA A 169 -21.69 17.57 -0.56
CA ALA A 169 -22.46 17.72 0.67
C ALA A 169 -22.85 19.19 0.93
N HIS A 170 -23.89 19.40 1.75
CA HIS A 170 -24.31 20.73 2.16
C HIS A 170 -23.15 21.49 2.84
N ARG A 171 -23.07 22.82 2.63
CA ARG A 171 -21.94 23.65 3.08
C ARG A 171 -21.61 23.45 4.56
N ALA A 172 -22.62 23.48 5.44
CA ALA A 172 -22.41 23.27 6.88
C ALA A 172 -21.81 21.89 7.19
N THR A 173 -22.23 20.84 6.46
CA THR A 173 -21.69 19.49 6.60
C THR A 173 -20.25 19.40 6.12
N LEU A 174 -19.91 20.05 5.00
CA LEU A 174 -18.54 20.12 4.49
C LEU A 174 -17.60 20.77 5.50
N LEU A 175 -17.99 21.94 6.03
CA LEU A 175 -17.18 22.65 7.03
C LEU A 175 -16.96 21.78 8.27
N ARG A 176 -18.02 21.13 8.78
CA ARG A 176 -17.91 20.27 9.96
C ARG A 176 -16.95 19.11 9.73
N ARG A 177 -17.04 18.43 8.58
CA ARG A 177 -16.14 17.30 8.25
C ARG A 177 -14.69 17.76 8.20
N VAL A 178 -14.39 18.77 7.39
CA VAL A 178 -13.01 19.24 7.22
C VAL A 178 -12.42 19.82 8.52
N SER A 179 -13.23 20.45 9.37
CA SER A 179 -12.76 20.93 10.68
C SER A 179 -12.38 19.75 11.58
N LEU A 180 -13.22 18.73 11.69
CA LEU A 180 -12.92 17.55 12.50
C LEU A 180 -11.72 16.76 11.95
N ASP A 181 -11.60 16.66 10.62
CA ASP A 181 -10.50 15.94 9.99
C ASP A 181 -9.16 16.66 10.25
N LEU A 182 -9.13 17.99 10.08
CA LEU A 182 -7.89 18.77 10.20
C LEU A 182 -7.51 19.13 11.63
N THR A 183 -8.48 19.47 12.50
CA THR A 183 -8.20 19.99 13.84
C THR A 183 -8.78 19.13 14.97
N GLY A 184 -9.55 18.09 14.65
CA GLY A 184 -10.25 17.29 15.66
C GLY A 184 -11.41 18.01 16.35
N LEU A 185 -11.68 19.26 15.98
CA LEU A 185 -12.66 20.12 16.63
C LEU A 185 -13.79 20.51 15.66
N PRO A 186 -15.04 20.63 16.14
CA PRO A 186 -16.11 21.21 15.33
C PRO A 186 -15.85 22.72 15.11
N PRO A 187 -16.32 23.29 13.98
CA PRO A 187 -16.19 24.73 13.75
C PRO A 187 -17.00 25.50 14.79
N THR A 188 -16.47 26.64 15.25
CA THR A 188 -17.22 27.54 16.13
C THR A 188 -18.40 28.19 15.39
N PRO A 189 -19.44 28.68 16.09
CA PRO A 189 -20.54 29.40 15.46
C PRO A 189 -20.09 30.61 14.62
N ALA A 190 -19.05 31.32 15.06
CA ALA A 190 -18.49 32.46 14.35
C ALA A 190 -17.82 32.03 13.03
N GLU A 191 -16.99 30.99 13.07
CA GLU A 191 -16.34 30.42 11.89
C GLU A 191 -17.33 29.87 10.88
N ALA A 192 -18.38 29.20 11.36
CA ALA A 192 -19.47 28.71 10.53
C ALA A 192 -20.23 29.87 9.87
N ALA A 193 -20.55 30.93 10.62
CA ALA A 193 -21.22 32.10 10.07
C ALA A 193 -20.40 32.79 8.96
N VAL A 194 -19.07 32.90 9.13
CA VAL A 194 -18.16 33.44 8.12
C VAL A 194 -18.19 32.57 6.86
N PHE A 195 -17.96 31.26 7.01
CA PHE A 195 -17.93 30.35 5.86
C PHE A 195 -19.28 30.25 5.14
N LEU A 196 -20.40 30.22 5.86
CA LEU A 196 -21.72 30.11 5.25
C LEU A 196 -22.15 31.37 4.49
N LYS A 197 -21.63 32.55 4.87
CA LYS A 197 -21.88 33.82 4.17
C LYS A 197 -20.90 34.09 3.03
N ASP A 198 -19.73 33.44 3.02
CA ASP A 198 -18.75 33.59 1.96
C ASP A 198 -19.23 32.91 0.66
N THR A 199 -19.61 33.72 -0.32
CA THR A 199 -20.08 33.29 -1.65
C THR A 199 -18.97 33.26 -2.70
N SER A 200 -17.72 33.56 -2.31
CA SER A 200 -16.59 33.49 -3.23
C SER A 200 -16.37 32.05 -3.73
N PRO A 201 -15.87 31.89 -4.98
CA PRO A 201 -15.65 30.57 -5.56
C PRO A 201 -14.62 29.74 -4.78
N ASN A 202 -13.77 30.37 -3.96
CA ASN A 202 -12.74 29.73 -3.14
C ASN A 202 -13.06 29.75 -1.62
N ALA A 203 -14.34 29.89 -1.24
CA ALA A 203 -14.74 29.95 0.17
C ALA A 203 -14.34 28.69 0.95
N TYR A 204 -14.32 27.52 0.31
CA TYR A 204 -13.93 26.26 0.95
C TYR A 204 -12.43 26.22 1.21
N GLU A 205 -11.63 26.57 0.22
CA GLU A 205 -10.17 26.62 0.28
C GLU A 205 -9.72 27.60 1.36
N LYS A 206 -10.31 28.80 1.45
CA LYS A 206 -10.04 29.74 2.55
C LYS A 206 -10.34 29.16 3.94
N ALA A 207 -11.41 28.37 4.06
CA ALA A 207 -11.73 27.71 5.33
C ALA A 207 -10.71 26.62 5.66
N VAL A 208 -10.24 25.87 4.66
CA VAL A 208 -9.15 24.88 4.81
C VAL A 208 -7.86 25.57 5.22
N ASP A 209 -7.44 26.63 4.54
CA ASP A 209 -6.21 27.38 4.86
C ASP A 209 -6.23 27.89 6.31
N ARG A 210 -7.37 28.41 6.77
CA ARG A 210 -7.53 28.83 8.17
C ARG A 210 -7.40 27.67 9.15
N LEU A 211 -7.95 26.50 8.81
CA LEU A 211 -7.88 25.31 9.67
C LEU A 211 -6.46 24.75 9.74
N LEU A 212 -5.75 24.70 8.61
CA LEU A 212 -4.34 24.30 8.55
C LEU A 212 -3.44 25.25 9.34
N ALA A 213 -3.75 26.56 9.33
CA ALA A 213 -3.02 27.56 10.11
C ALA A 213 -3.37 27.57 11.61
N SER A 214 -4.34 26.79 12.06
CA SER A 214 -4.73 26.71 13.46
C SER A 214 -3.74 25.86 14.27
N PRO A 215 -3.34 26.26 15.49
CA PRO A 215 -2.50 25.41 16.36
C PRO A 215 -3.08 24.01 16.61
N ALA A 216 -4.42 23.91 16.60
CA ALA A 216 -5.14 22.65 16.77
C ALA A 216 -4.90 21.65 15.62
N PHE A 217 -4.42 22.10 14.45
CA PHE A 217 -3.98 21.20 13.38
C PHE A 217 -2.82 20.33 13.84
N GLY A 218 -1.75 20.96 14.35
CA GLY A 218 -0.59 20.24 14.87
C GLY A 218 -0.96 19.34 16.05
N GLU A 219 -1.84 19.78 16.96
CA GLU A 219 -2.31 18.94 18.08
C GLU A 219 -3.05 17.68 17.58
N ARG A 220 -3.93 17.83 16.58
CA ARG A 220 -4.69 16.73 15.99
C ARG A 220 -3.79 15.70 15.31
N TRP A 221 -2.88 16.16 14.47
CA TRP A 221 -1.99 15.27 13.72
C TRP A 221 -0.89 14.67 14.60
N ALA A 222 -0.39 15.44 15.57
CA ALA A 222 0.53 14.93 16.56
C ALA A 222 -0.10 13.81 17.38
N ALA A 223 -1.38 13.89 17.77
CA ALA A 223 -2.03 12.80 18.52
C ALA A 223 -1.93 11.46 17.77
N MET A 224 -2.19 11.45 16.46
CA MET A 224 -2.05 10.24 15.63
C MET A 224 -0.58 9.80 15.51
N TRP A 225 0.33 10.75 15.34
CA TRP A 225 1.77 10.44 15.26
C TRP A 225 2.32 9.87 16.57
N LEU A 226 1.88 10.40 17.70
CA LEU A 226 2.35 10.02 19.02
C LEU A 226 1.94 8.59 19.38
N ASP A 227 0.77 8.14 18.93
CA ASP A 227 0.37 6.73 19.02
C ASP A 227 1.37 5.84 18.27
N LEU A 228 1.71 6.20 17.01
CA LEU A 228 2.69 5.48 16.20
C LEU A 228 4.09 5.50 16.82
N ALA A 229 4.48 6.64 17.40
CA ALA A 229 5.75 6.80 18.11
C ALA A 229 5.76 6.17 19.50
N ARG A 230 4.64 5.56 19.95
CA ARG A 230 4.44 4.93 21.27
C ARG A 230 4.72 5.88 22.43
N TYR A 231 4.34 7.14 22.25
CA TYR A 231 4.39 8.12 23.32
C TYR A 231 3.40 7.74 24.42
N ALA A 232 3.92 7.64 25.64
CA ALA A 232 3.13 7.55 26.86
C ALA A 232 3.73 8.48 27.93
N ASP A 233 2.87 8.96 28.83
CA ASP A 233 3.29 9.67 30.04
C ASP A 233 3.75 8.70 31.15
N SER A 234 3.74 7.39 30.87
CA SER A 234 4.26 6.32 31.72
C SER A 234 5.37 5.53 31.01
N LYS A 235 6.09 4.69 31.76
CA LYS A 235 7.21 3.91 31.24
C LYS A 235 6.80 2.69 30.44
N GLY A 236 5.55 2.20 30.59
CA GLY A 236 5.07 0.99 29.94
C GLY A 236 5.94 -0.21 30.33
N TYR A 237 5.62 -0.88 31.43
CA TYR A 237 6.13 -2.22 31.80
C TYR A 237 5.35 -2.70 33.03
N GLU A 238 5.81 -3.69 33.79
CA GLU A 238 5.08 -4.19 34.97
C GLU A 238 4.76 -3.08 35.99
N LYS A 239 5.73 -2.22 36.35
CA LYS A 239 5.46 -1.11 37.32
C LYS A 239 4.72 0.10 36.74
N ASP A 240 4.75 0.28 35.43
CA ASP A 240 4.16 1.40 34.67
C ASP A 240 4.20 2.79 35.35
N VAL A 241 5.37 3.18 35.88
CA VAL A 241 5.52 4.47 36.57
C VAL A 241 5.54 5.65 35.60
N ALA A 242 5.23 6.86 36.08
CA ALA A 242 5.26 8.08 35.29
C ALA A 242 6.67 8.39 34.71
N ARG A 243 6.72 8.99 33.52
CA ARG A 243 7.92 9.54 32.90
C ARG A 243 7.67 10.95 32.37
N SER A 244 8.73 11.75 32.26
CA SER A 244 8.66 13.10 31.69
C SER A 244 9.35 13.15 30.33
N ILE A 245 8.55 13.26 29.26
CA ILE A 245 9.04 13.31 27.87
C ILE A 245 8.21 14.28 27.00
N TRP A 246 7.42 15.14 27.64
CA TRP A 246 6.50 16.09 26.99
C TRP A 246 7.17 17.00 25.94
N LYS A 247 8.47 17.28 26.06
CA LYS A 247 9.22 18.04 25.05
C LYS A 247 9.17 17.38 23.66
N TYR A 248 9.12 16.05 23.60
CA TYR A 248 8.97 15.33 22.33
C TYR A 248 7.56 15.54 21.74
N ARG A 249 6.51 15.44 22.57
CA ARG A 249 5.13 15.75 22.15
C ARG A 249 5.04 17.16 21.57
N ASP A 250 5.56 18.15 22.28
CA ASP A 250 5.52 19.54 21.85
C ASP A 250 6.34 19.76 20.57
N TRP A 251 7.49 19.09 20.43
CA TRP A 251 8.26 19.11 19.18
C TRP A 251 7.47 18.53 17.99
N VAL A 252 6.74 17.43 18.17
CA VAL A 252 5.89 16.85 17.10
C VAL A 252 4.77 17.81 16.71
N ILE A 253 4.08 18.42 17.69
CA ILE A 253 3.04 19.43 17.45
C ILE A 253 3.61 20.61 16.64
N ASP A 254 4.77 21.11 17.04
CA ASP A 254 5.44 22.23 16.38
C ASP A 254 5.98 21.86 14.98
N ALA A 255 6.35 20.60 14.75
CA ALA A 255 6.77 20.13 13.44
C ALA A 255 5.60 20.13 12.45
N PHE A 256 4.43 19.65 12.86
CA PHE A 256 3.21 19.72 12.03
C PHE A 256 2.75 21.15 11.78
N ASN A 257 2.70 22.00 12.82
CA ASN A 257 2.25 23.39 12.68
C ASN A 257 3.18 24.26 11.82
N ARG A 258 4.45 23.90 11.69
CA ARG A 258 5.41 24.58 10.82
C ARG A 258 5.50 23.99 9.41
N ASP A 259 4.66 23.01 9.10
CA ASP A 259 4.68 22.28 7.82
C ASP A 259 6.10 21.74 7.51
N MET A 260 6.72 21.09 8.50
CA MET A 260 8.07 20.56 8.36
C MET A 260 8.10 19.54 7.21
N PRO A 261 9.04 19.67 6.25
CA PRO A 261 9.22 18.69 5.19
C PRO A 261 9.39 17.28 5.75
N PHE A 262 8.72 16.31 5.13
CA PHE A 262 8.69 14.93 5.64
C PHE A 262 10.09 14.30 5.72
N ASP A 263 10.97 14.60 4.76
CA ASP A 263 12.36 14.16 4.78
C ASP A 263 13.12 14.69 6.00
N GLN A 264 12.94 15.97 6.35
CA GLN A 264 13.51 16.55 7.57
C GLN A 264 12.88 15.93 8.82
N PHE A 265 11.55 15.79 8.87
CA PHE A 265 10.83 15.18 9.99
C PHE A 265 11.28 13.73 10.25
N THR A 266 11.60 12.98 9.19
CA THR A 266 12.19 11.64 9.27
C THR A 266 13.62 11.69 9.81
N VAL A 267 14.50 12.51 9.21
CA VAL A 267 15.92 12.57 9.61
C VAL A 267 16.07 13.00 11.06
N GLU A 268 15.36 14.03 11.50
CA GLU A 268 15.48 14.53 12.88
C GLU A 268 15.01 13.52 13.92
N GLN A 269 14.00 12.71 13.64
CA GLN A 269 13.52 11.68 14.57
C GLN A 269 14.36 10.41 14.59
N LEU A 270 14.92 10.01 13.45
CA LEU A 270 15.70 8.76 13.34
C LEU A 270 17.19 8.96 13.66
N ALA A 271 17.74 10.13 13.37
CA ALA A 271 19.17 10.39 13.43
C ALA A 271 19.52 11.84 13.77
N GLY A 272 18.61 12.57 14.43
CA GLY A 272 18.84 13.97 14.79
C GLY A 272 20.06 14.16 15.69
N ASP A 273 20.33 13.21 16.58
CA ASP A 273 21.51 13.16 17.45
C ASP A 273 22.83 12.84 16.72
N LEU A 274 22.75 12.26 15.53
CA LEU A 274 23.90 11.92 14.67
C LEU A 274 24.26 13.02 13.67
N LEU A 275 23.52 14.13 13.63
CA LEU A 275 23.86 15.28 12.81
C LEU A 275 25.20 15.90 13.29
N PRO A 276 26.01 16.50 12.41
CA PRO A 276 27.36 16.98 12.78
C PRO A 276 27.39 17.97 13.95
N THR A 277 26.37 18.84 14.04
CA THR A 277 26.18 19.82 15.11
C THR A 277 24.68 19.91 15.44
N PRO A 278 24.13 18.96 16.22
CA PRO A 278 22.70 18.85 16.40
C PRO A 278 22.18 19.97 17.30
N THR A 279 21.04 20.55 16.91
CA THR A 279 20.33 21.52 17.76
C THR A 279 19.60 20.82 18.92
N GLU A 280 19.20 21.55 19.97
CA GLU A 280 18.39 20.97 21.05
C GLU A 280 17.10 20.32 20.51
N ASN A 281 16.46 20.94 19.52
CA ASN A 281 15.26 20.38 18.88
C ASN A 281 15.54 19.06 18.16
N GLN A 282 16.68 18.91 17.50
CA GLN A 282 17.06 17.66 16.82
C GLN A 282 17.40 16.54 17.82
N LEU A 283 17.99 16.90 18.97
CA LEU A 283 18.17 15.97 20.09
C LEU A 283 16.83 15.54 20.69
N ILE A 284 15.89 16.48 20.87
CA ILE A 284 14.53 16.20 21.35
C ILE A 284 13.79 15.31 20.35
N ALA A 285 13.87 15.58 19.05
CA ALA A 285 13.23 14.80 17.99
C ALA A 285 13.63 13.32 18.04
N THR A 286 14.90 13.05 18.33
CA THR A 286 15.45 11.68 18.43
C THR A 286 14.85 10.88 19.59
N ALA A 287 14.07 11.52 20.47
CA ALA A 287 13.29 10.84 21.51
C ALA A 287 12.23 9.87 20.94
N PHE A 288 11.94 9.88 19.64
CA PHE A 288 11.21 8.79 18.96
C PHE A 288 11.77 7.41 19.35
N HIS A 289 13.10 7.25 19.37
CA HIS A 289 13.77 6.02 19.78
C HIS A 289 13.85 5.80 21.30
N ARG A 290 13.41 6.77 22.09
CA ARG A 290 13.36 6.72 23.57
C ARG A 290 11.96 6.43 24.09
N ASN A 291 10.96 6.36 23.20
CA ASN A 291 9.60 6.00 23.57
C ASN A 291 9.41 4.52 23.89
N THR A 292 10.39 3.67 23.55
CA THR A 292 10.47 2.28 24.01
C THR A 292 10.20 2.14 25.50
N MET A 293 9.42 1.11 25.83
CA MET A 293 9.13 0.69 27.19
C MET A 293 10.41 0.61 28.03
N ALA A 294 10.38 1.13 29.25
CA ALA A 294 11.55 1.19 30.13
C ALA A 294 11.35 0.30 31.36
N ASN A 295 12.26 -0.65 31.58
CA ASN A 295 12.24 -1.50 32.76
C ASN A 295 13.21 -0.97 33.84
N ASP A 296 12.67 -0.66 35.01
CA ASP A 296 13.40 -0.24 36.22
C ASP A 296 13.18 -1.18 37.42
N GLU A 297 12.78 -2.42 37.15
CA GLU A 297 12.68 -3.48 38.14
C GLU A 297 14.05 -3.98 38.59
N GLY A 298 14.14 -4.29 39.88
CA GLY A 298 15.31 -4.97 40.41
C GLY A 298 15.31 -6.43 39.97
N GLY A 299 16.48 -6.95 39.57
CA GLY A 299 16.63 -8.32 39.09
C GLY A 299 16.48 -8.49 37.58
N THR A 300 16.37 -7.38 36.84
CA THR A 300 16.43 -7.37 35.38
C THR A 300 17.83 -7.73 34.88
N VAL A 301 17.89 -8.45 33.77
CA VAL A 301 19.15 -8.73 33.07
C VAL A 301 19.33 -7.65 32.00
N ASP A 302 20.33 -6.79 32.18
CA ASP A 302 20.58 -5.63 31.30
C ASP A 302 20.65 -6.02 29.82
N GLU A 303 21.31 -7.14 29.49
CA GLU A 303 21.44 -7.62 28.11
C GLU A 303 20.11 -8.17 27.55
N GLU A 304 19.25 -8.76 28.37
CA GLU A 304 17.92 -9.19 27.94
C GLU A 304 17.05 -7.97 27.61
N PHE A 305 17.00 -7.00 28.52
CA PHE A 305 16.23 -5.77 28.29
C PHE A 305 16.78 -4.96 27.12
N ARG A 306 18.11 -4.88 26.96
CA ARG A 306 18.74 -4.25 25.80
C ARG A 306 18.24 -4.89 24.50
N ASN A 307 18.20 -6.22 24.41
CA ASN A 307 17.71 -6.92 23.22
C ASN A 307 16.23 -6.63 22.97
N ALA A 308 15.38 -6.71 24.00
CA ALA A 308 13.96 -6.39 23.89
C ALA A 308 13.75 -4.95 23.39
N ALA A 309 14.46 -3.98 23.96
CA ALA A 309 14.39 -2.58 23.57
C ALA A 309 14.87 -2.35 22.13
N LEU A 310 15.93 -3.05 21.69
CA LEU A 310 16.42 -2.95 20.31
C LEU A 310 15.43 -3.52 19.29
N VAL A 311 14.86 -4.70 19.58
CA VAL A 311 13.83 -5.32 18.73
C VAL A 311 12.61 -4.39 18.59
N ASP A 312 12.15 -3.83 19.71
CA ASP A 312 11.04 -2.88 19.74
C ASP A 312 11.35 -1.60 18.94
N ARG A 313 12.54 -1.02 19.10
CA ARG A 313 12.96 0.17 18.33
C ARG A 313 12.99 -0.11 16.82
N VAL A 314 13.58 -1.23 16.40
CA VAL A 314 13.65 -1.62 14.99
C VAL A 314 12.25 -1.90 14.44
N GLY A 315 11.44 -2.66 15.17
CA GLY A 315 10.07 -2.97 14.79
C GLY A 315 9.23 -1.71 14.58
N THR A 316 9.25 -0.79 15.56
CA THR A 316 8.55 0.51 15.47
C THR A 316 9.01 1.32 14.27
N THR A 317 10.33 1.39 14.03
CA THR A 317 10.88 2.16 12.92
C THR A 317 10.37 1.64 11.58
N TRP A 318 10.36 0.32 11.39
CA TRP A 318 9.86 -0.29 10.17
C TRP A 318 8.36 -0.17 10.01
N GLU A 319 7.60 -0.36 11.08
CA GLU A 319 6.15 -0.24 11.02
C GLU A 319 5.71 1.19 10.71
N VAL A 320 6.27 2.17 11.42
CA VAL A 320 5.86 3.58 11.30
C VAL A 320 6.34 4.21 9.99
N TRP A 321 7.59 3.96 9.57
CA TRP A 321 8.14 4.63 8.39
C TRP A 321 7.99 3.82 7.10
N GLN A 322 8.06 2.49 7.17
CA GLN A 322 7.98 1.62 5.99
C GLN A 322 6.62 0.95 5.83
N GLY A 323 5.67 1.17 6.76
CA GLY A 323 4.37 0.50 6.73
C GLY A 323 4.46 -1.03 6.75
N THR A 324 5.56 -1.55 7.30
CA THR A 324 5.91 -2.97 7.21
C THR A 324 6.18 -3.53 8.60
N THR A 325 5.44 -4.57 8.95
CA THR A 325 5.62 -5.27 10.23
C THR A 325 6.90 -6.11 10.17
N MET A 326 7.84 -5.83 11.07
CA MET A 326 9.01 -6.69 11.31
C MET A 326 8.92 -7.48 12.62
N ALA A 327 7.90 -7.26 13.45
CA ALA A 327 7.60 -8.14 14.56
C ALA A 327 7.14 -9.50 14.00
N CYS A 328 7.70 -10.59 14.54
CA CYS A 328 7.61 -11.99 14.08
C CYS A 328 6.38 -12.38 13.22
N VAL A 329 6.66 -13.12 12.13
CA VAL A 329 5.67 -13.88 11.32
C VAL A 329 5.36 -15.23 11.97
#